data_AF-A0A6G6Z552-F1
#
_entry.id   AF-A0A6G6Z552-F1
#
_cell.length_a   1.000
_cell.length_b   1.000
_cell.length_c   1.000
_cell.angle_alpha   90.00
_cell.angle_beta   90.00
_cell.angle_gamma   90.00
#
_symmetry.space_group_name_H-M   'P 1'
#
loop_
_entity.id
_entity.type
_entity.pdbx_description
1 polymer ?
#
loop_
_entity_poly.entity_id
_entity_poly.type
_entity_poly.pdbx_seq_one_letter_code
_entity_poly.pdbx_strand_id
1 'polypeptide(L)'
;MKIRWWQWVWLNWLPQWLTRQPAHCIGLVESADEVPEKLPRNTAIVVGTAARPKWIAFDCPCRSGHRIMLNLDSARTPFWRLSKVDGPLSLSPSVNYYDGKRRCHYFIRNGKVDWMGDSFGER
;
A
#
# COMPACT_ATOMS: atom_id res chain seq x y z
N MET A 1 15.19 -35.46 0.46
CA MET A 1 16.14 -34.32 0.32
C MET A 1 16.09 -33.49 1.59
N LYS A 2 17.17 -33.46 2.38
CA LYS A 2 17.26 -32.69 3.64
C LYS A 2 17.81 -31.29 3.35
N ILE A 3 16.98 -30.27 3.52
CA ILE A 3 17.37 -28.86 3.34
C ILE A 3 18.03 -28.37 4.65
N ARG A 4 19.24 -27.82 4.53
CA ARG A 4 20.14 -27.42 5.64
C ARG A 4 19.85 -25.97 6.09
N TRP A 5 19.55 -25.83 7.38
CA TRP A 5 19.10 -24.62 8.09
C TRP A 5 20.21 -23.59 8.43
N TRP A 6 21.25 -23.42 7.60
CA TRP A 6 22.42 -22.57 7.91
C TRP A 6 22.69 -21.45 6.88
N GLN A 7 21.77 -21.17 5.96
CA GLN A 7 21.97 -20.13 4.93
C GLN A 7 21.33 -18.77 5.24
N TRP A 8 20.68 -18.59 6.40
CA TRP A 8 19.86 -17.39 6.67
C TRP A 8 20.52 -16.32 7.56
N VAL A 9 21.80 -16.49 7.93
CA VAL A 9 22.49 -15.52 8.84
C VAL A 9 23.18 -14.38 8.07
N TRP A 10 23.17 -14.37 6.73
CA TRP A 10 23.87 -13.36 5.90
C TRP A 10 22.97 -12.21 5.38
N LEU A 11 21.73 -12.10 5.82
CA LEU A 11 20.77 -11.08 5.32
C LEU A 11 20.63 -9.85 6.23
N ASN A 12 21.44 -9.73 7.29
CA ASN A 12 21.36 -8.59 8.23
C ASN A 12 22.32 -7.43 7.89
N TRP A 13 23.00 -7.51 6.74
CA TRP A 13 23.89 -6.47 6.17
C TRP A 13 23.38 -5.90 4.85
N LEU A 14 22.14 -6.23 4.47
CA LEU A 14 21.51 -5.62 3.31
C LEU A 14 20.91 -4.27 3.69
N PRO A 15 21.20 -3.21 2.93
CA PRO A 15 20.59 -1.91 3.17
C PRO A 15 19.07 -1.98 3.23
N GLN A 16 18.43 -1.13 4.03
CA GLN A 16 16.97 -1.13 4.23
C GLN A 16 16.13 -0.88 2.95
N TRP A 17 16.78 -0.51 1.83
CA TRP A 17 16.16 -0.44 0.50
C TRP A 17 16.06 -1.79 -0.21
N LEU A 18 16.84 -2.81 0.19
CA LEU A 18 16.74 -4.19 -0.31
C LEU A 18 15.72 -5.04 0.47
N THR A 19 15.33 -4.64 1.68
CA THR A 19 14.42 -5.40 2.56
C THR A 19 12.99 -4.84 2.61
N ARG A 20 12.68 -3.82 1.82
CA ARG A 20 11.30 -3.34 1.67
C ARG A 20 10.49 -4.37 0.87
N GLN A 21 9.75 -5.21 1.60
CA GLN A 21 8.68 -6.03 1.03
C GLN A 21 7.78 -5.14 0.17
N PRO A 22 7.48 -5.50 -1.09
CA PRO A 22 6.61 -4.69 -1.94
C PRO A 22 5.23 -4.54 -1.28
N ALA A 23 4.56 -3.42 -1.52
CA ALA A 23 3.15 -3.31 -1.21
C ALA A 23 2.36 -4.27 -2.11
N HIS A 24 1.54 -5.12 -1.50
CA HIS A 24 0.70 -6.08 -2.19
C HIS A 24 -0.78 -5.74 -2.01
N CYS A 25 -1.56 -5.85 -3.08
CA CYS A 25 -2.99 -6.06 -2.95
C CYS A 25 -3.20 -7.52 -2.52
N ILE A 26 -3.77 -7.73 -1.34
CA ILE A 26 -3.91 -9.10 -0.78
C ILE A 26 -5.38 -9.48 -0.60
N GLY A 27 -6.33 -8.53 -0.63
CA GLY A 27 -7.73 -8.84 -0.37
C GLY A 27 -8.71 -8.03 -1.21
N LEU A 28 -9.80 -8.69 -1.58
CA LEU A 28 -11.03 -8.09 -2.08
C LEU A 28 -12.12 -8.43 -1.06
N VAL A 29 -12.81 -7.42 -0.56
CA VAL A 29 -13.97 -7.56 0.34
C VAL A 29 -15.16 -6.85 -0.28
N GLU A 30 -16.38 -7.34 -0.08
CA GLU A 30 -17.55 -6.75 -0.75
C GLU A 30 -18.00 -5.45 -0.09
N SER A 31 -17.87 -5.40 1.24
CA SER A 31 -18.30 -4.28 2.07
C SER A 31 -17.20 -3.70 2.96
N ALA A 32 -17.38 -2.45 3.38
CA ALA A 32 -16.37 -1.70 4.13
C ALA A 32 -16.22 -2.20 5.59
N ASP A 33 -17.26 -2.77 6.17
CA ASP A 33 -17.27 -3.39 7.50
C ASP A 33 -16.47 -4.70 7.57
N GLU A 34 -16.18 -5.31 6.42
CA GLU A 34 -15.29 -6.47 6.31
C GLU A 34 -13.81 -6.09 6.31
N VAL A 35 -13.48 -4.80 6.16
CA VAL A 35 -12.08 -4.35 6.22
C VAL A 35 -11.58 -4.49 7.66
N PRO A 36 -10.54 -5.30 7.91
CA PRO A 36 -10.02 -5.49 9.26
C PRO A 36 -9.49 -4.17 9.83
N GLU A 37 -9.67 -4.00 11.14
CA GLU A 37 -9.15 -2.85 11.87
C GLU A 37 -7.63 -2.75 11.71
N LYS A 38 -6.93 -3.88 11.77
CA LYS A 38 -5.47 -3.98 11.58
C LYS A 38 -5.15 -4.69 10.27
N LEU A 39 -4.47 -3.98 9.38
CA LEU A 39 -3.94 -4.57 8.16
C LEU A 39 -2.54 -5.14 8.42
N PRO A 40 -2.18 -6.28 7.80
CA PRO A 40 -0.80 -6.70 7.75
C PRO A 40 0.05 -5.61 7.09
N ARG A 41 1.33 -5.50 7.47
CA ARG A 41 2.23 -4.51 6.87
C ARG A 41 2.27 -4.67 5.35
N ASN A 42 2.39 -3.55 4.65
CA ASN A 42 2.52 -3.49 3.18
C ASN A 42 1.37 -4.19 2.45
N THR A 43 0.17 -4.17 3.02
CA THR A 43 -1.02 -4.77 2.45
C THR A 43 -2.07 -3.71 2.12
N ALA A 44 -2.74 -3.90 0.99
CA ALA A 44 -3.94 -3.15 0.61
C ALA A 44 -5.12 -4.09 0.40
N ILE A 45 -6.30 -3.59 0.75
CA ILE A 45 -7.59 -4.26 0.54
C ILE A 45 -8.46 -3.41 -0.37
N VAL A 46 -9.00 -4.04 -1.40
CA VAL A 46 -10.01 -3.45 -2.29
C VAL A 46 -11.39 -3.75 -1.72
N VAL A 47 -12.24 -2.72 -1.64
CA VAL A 47 -13.64 -2.84 -1.26
C VAL A 47 -14.50 -2.77 -2.51
N GLY A 48 -15.43 -3.70 -2.67
CA GLY A 48 -16.30 -3.87 -3.82
C GLY A 48 -16.10 -5.23 -4.48
N THR A 49 -16.28 -5.31 -5.79
CA THR A 49 -16.03 -6.54 -6.55
C THR A 49 -14.89 -6.33 -7.54
N ALA A 50 -14.30 -7.41 -8.06
CA ALA A 50 -13.25 -7.31 -9.07
C ALA A 50 -13.71 -6.52 -10.32
N ALA A 51 -15.00 -6.63 -10.68
CA ALA A 51 -15.59 -5.90 -11.80
C ALA A 51 -15.99 -4.45 -11.45
N ARG A 52 -16.25 -4.15 -10.16
CA ARG A 52 -16.68 -2.84 -9.68
C ARG A 52 -15.98 -2.49 -8.37
N PRO A 53 -14.68 -2.18 -8.41
CA PRO A 53 -13.95 -1.74 -7.23
C PRO A 53 -14.47 -0.35 -6.82
N LYS A 54 -14.73 -0.17 -5.52
CA LYS A 54 -15.27 1.09 -4.96
C LYS A 54 -14.18 1.89 -4.24
N TRP A 55 -13.43 1.21 -3.37
CA TRP A 55 -12.40 1.84 -2.55
C TRP A 55 -11.18 0.94 -2.43
N ILE A 56 -10.05 1.53 -2.06
CA ILE A 56 -8.89 0.78 -1.58
C ILE A 56 -8.42 1.36 -0.25
N ALA A 57 -8.13 0.47 0.70
CA ALA A 57 -7.65 0.82 2.03
C ALA A 57 -6.29 0.18 2.29
N PHE A 58 -5.35 0.97 2.80
CA PHE A 58 -4.03 0.50 3.23
C PHE A 58 -3.42 1.46 4.25
N ASP A 59 -2.49 0.97 5.07
CA ASP A 59 -1.79 1.83 6.03
C ASP A 59 -0.67 2.61 5.34
N CYS A 60 -0.52 3.89 5.68
CA CYS A 60 0.43 4.76 5.02
C CYS A 60 1.88 4.27 5.22
N PRO A 61 2.71 4.22 4.16
CA PRO A 61 4.09 3.73 4.24
C PRO A 61 5.03 4.66 5.03
N CYS A 62 4.56 5.82 5.52
CA CYS A 62 5.34 6.70 6.40
C CYS A 62 5.51 6.18 7.83
N ARG A 63 4.92 5.03 8.19
CA ARG A 63 5.05 4.33 9.49
C ARG A 63 4.41 5.01 10.70
N SER A 64 3.76 6.15 10.52
CA SER A 64 2.98 6.80 11.59
C SER A 64 1.66 6.11 11.94
N GLY A 65 1.25 5.09 11.19
CA GLY A 65 0.08 4.25 11.53
C GLY A 65 -1.27 4.78 11.08
N HIS A 66 -1.34 5.85 10.28
CA HIS A 66 -2.62 6.32 9.72
C HIS A 66 -3.02 5.51 8.47
N ARG A 67 -4.33 5.38 8.27
CA ARG A 67 -4.93 4.68 7.14
C ARG A 67 -5.18 5.62 5.96
N ILE A 68 -4.88 5.15 4.76
CA ILE A 68 -5.23 5.78 3.51
C ILE A 68 -6.43 5.04 2.92
N MET A 69 -7.46 5.80 2.55
CA MET A 69 -8.62 5.30 1.82
C MET A 69 -8.76 6.12 0.54
N LEU A 70 -8.73 5.45 -0.61
CA LEU A 70 -8.83 6.10 -1.92
C LEU A 70 -10.04 5.58 -2.67
N ASN A 71 -10.72 6.49 -3.35
CA ASN A 71 -11.81 6.16 -4.25
C ASN A 71 -11.28 5.43 -5.50
N LEU A 72 -11.87 4.29 -5.85
CA LEU A 72 -11.62 3.56 -7.10
C LEU A 72 -12.79 3.67 -8.09
N ASP A 73 -13.93 4.22 -7.66
CA ASP A 73 -15.09 4.45 -8.52
C ASP A 73 -14.80 5.57 -9.53
N SER A 74 -14.65 5.19 -10.80
CA SER A 74 -14.35 6.09 -11.91
C SER A 74 -15.50 7.04 -12.27
N ALA A 75 -16.70 6.82 -11.73
CA ALA A 75 -17.83 7.74 -11.88
C ALA A 75 -17.72 8.98 -10.97
N ARG A 76 -16.76 8.99 -10.02
CA ARG A 76 -16.59 10.07 -9.04
C ARG A 76 -15.15 10.58 -9.03
N THR A 77 -14.97 11.89 -8.84
CA THR A 77 -13.64 12.51 -8.76
C THR A 77 -13.35 13.07 -7.36
N PRO A 78 -12.09 13.00 -6.89
CA PRO A 78 -10.97 12.29 -7.50
C PRO A 78 -11.13 10.77 -7.40
N PHE A 79 -10.51 10.03 -8.32
CA PHE A 79 -10.41 8.56 -8.27
C PHE A 79 -9.00 8.11 -8.61
N TRP A 80 -8.69 6.90 -8.15
CA TRP A 80 -7.47 6.18 -8.45
C TRP A 80 -7.79 4.98 -9.32
N ARG A 81 -6.91 4.72 -10.28
CA ARG A 81 -6.87 3.52 -11.08
C ARG A 81 -5.93 2.54 -10.42
N LEU A 82 -6.46 1.36 -10.14
CA LEU A 82 -5.69 0.20 -9.70
C LEU A 82 -5.33 -0.64 -10.94
N SER A 83 -4.05 -0.93 -11.15
CA SER A 83 -3.65 -1.70 -12.35
C SER A 83 -4.12 -3.15 -12.33
N LYS A 84 -4.19 -3.78 -11.14
CA LYS A 84 -4.69 -5.14 -10.93
C LYS A 84 -5.05 -5.37 -9.46
N VAL A 85 -6.04 -6.24 -9.22
CA VAL A 85 -6.50 -6.60 -7.86
C VAL A 85 -5.59 -7.65 -7.21
N ASP A 86 -4.88 -8.46 -8.01
CA ASP A 86 -3.99 -9.51 -7.51
C ASP A 86 -2.52 -9.23 -7.87
N GLY A 87 -1.70 -8.96 -6.85
CA GLY A 87 -0.24 -8.80 -6.96
C GLY A 87 0.28 -7.45 -6.47
N PRO A 88 1.47 -7.01 -6.95
CA PRO A 88 2.07 -5.77 -6.46
C PRO A 88 1.20 -4.55 -6.75
N LEU A 89 0.94 -3.77 -5.72
CA LEU A 89 0.05 -2.62 -5.76
C LEU A 89 0.60 -1.57 -6.75
N SER A 90 -0.25 -1.09 -7.64
CA SER A 90 0.07 0.01 -8.55
C SER A 90 -1.13 0.94 -8.65
N LEU A 91 -0.96 2.19 -8.24
CA LEU A 91 -2.01 3.20 -8.18
C LEU A 91 -1.64 4.43 -9.00
N SER A 92 -2.63 5.00 -9.67
CA SER A 92 -2.52 6.28 -10.36
C SER A 92 -3.81 7.09 -10.17
N PRO A 93 -3.75 8.39 -9.86
CA PRO A 93 -2.57 9.23 -9.73
C PRO A 93 -1.77 8.96 -8.44
N SER A 94 -0.83 9.84 -8.08
CA SER A 94 -0.13 9.79 -6.80
C SER A 94 -1.11 9.86 -5.62
N VAL A 95 -0.67 9.36 -4.47
CA VAL A 95 -1.36 9.54 -3.20
C VAL A 95 -0.85 10.83 -2.58
N ASN A 96 -1.76 11.72 -2.18
CA ASN A 96 -1.42 12.99 -1.54
C ASN A 96 -2.28 13.17 -0.28
N TYR A 97 -1.70 12.82 0.86
CA TYR A 97 -2.32 12.98 2.17
C TYR A 97 -1.77 14.21 2.87
N TYR A 98 -2.64 15.01 3.48
CA TYR A 98 -2.27 16.16 4.31
C TYR A 98 -3.26 16.33 5.46
N ASP A 99 -2.74 16.42 6.70
CA ASP A 99 -3.54 16.59 7.92
C ASP A 99 -3.28 17.92 8.64
N GLY A 100 -2.55 18.86 8.00
CA GLY A 100 -2.13 20.12 8.61
C GLY A 100 -0.73 20.07 9.23
N LYS A 101 -0.25 18.90 9.66
CA LYS A 101 1.05 18.72 10.35
C LYS A 101 2.00 17.82 9.58
N ARG A 102 1.46 16.95 8.74
CA ARG A 102 2.17 15.97 7.93
C ARG A 102 1.63 16.01 6.51
N ARG A 103 2.54 15.85 5.55
CA ARG A 103 2.22 15.60 4.15
C ARG A 103 2.89 14.31 3.70
N CYS A 104 2.11 13.39 3.17
CA CYS A 104 2.62 12.17 2.56
C CYS A 104 2.22 12.16 1.08
N HIS A 105 3.20 12.44 0.22
CA HIS A 105 2.99 12.47 -1.22
C HIS A 105 3.91 11.46 -1.91
N TYR A 106 3.32 10.46 -2.56
CA TYR A 106 4.09 9.38 -3.18
C TYR A 106 3.33 8.69 -4.31
N PHE A 107 4.08 8.05 -5.20
CA PHE A 107 3.54 7.08 -6.14
C PHE A 107 3.69 5.67 -5.59
N ILE A 108 2.73 4.79 -5.91
CA ILE A 108 2.90 3.34 -5.73
C ILE A 108 2.92 2.68 -7.10
N ARG A 109 4.03 2.02 -7.45
CA ARG A 109 4.24 1.36 -8.75
C ARG A 109 4.91 0.02 -8.54
N ASN A 110 4.27 -1.06 -8.98
CA ASN A 110 4.74 -2.42 -8.82
C ASN A 110 5.16 -2.75 -7.36
N GLY A 111 4.33 -2.33 -6.41
CA GLY A 111 4.57 -2.47 -4.97
C GLY A 111 5.66 -1.57 -4.38
N LYS A 112 6.31 -0.72 -5.19
CA LYS A 112 7.34 0.22 -4.72
C LYS A 112 6.71 1.57 -4.44
N VAL A 113 7.22 2.23 -3.39
CA VAL A 113 6.78 3.57 -2.97
C VAL A 113 7.85 4.59 -3.34
N ASP A 114 7.54 5.48 -4.27
CA ASP A 114 8.40 6.57 -4.71
C ASP A 114 7.89 7.88 -4.12
N TRP A 115 8.63 8.43 -3.14
CA TRP A 115 8.26 9.64 -2.42
C TRP A 115 8.55 10.90 -3.22
N MET A 116 7.63 11.86 -3.13
CA MET A 116 7.81 13.20 -3.66
C MET A 116 8.50 14.10 -2.63
N GLY A 117 9.30 15.05 -3.13
CA GLY A 117 10.14 15.93 -2.29
C GLY A 117 9.35 16.91 -1.39
N ASP A 118 8.05 17.07 -1.62
CA ASP A 118 7.16 17.89 -0.79
C ASP A 118 6.60 17.15 0.44
N SER A 119 7.01 15.90 0.68
CA SER A 119 6.58 15.13 1.85
C SER A 119 7.30 15.57 3.14
N PHE A 120 6.56 15.75 4.24
CA PHE A 120 7.09 16.16 5.55
C PHE A 120 6.26 15.61 6.73
N GLY A 121 6.80 15.71 7.95
CA GLY A 121 6.23 15.16 9.18
C GLY A 121 7.00 13.91 9.66
N GLU A 122 6.98 13.63 10.97
CA GLU A 122 7.79 12.56 11.58
C GLU A 122 7.56 11.18 10.92
N ARG A 123 8.66 10.44 10.71
CA ARG A 123 8.79 9.10 10.12
C ARG A 123 9.01 8.03 11.18
#